data_AF-A0A958K5S0-F1
#
_entry.id   AF-A0A958K5S0-F1
#
_cell.length_a   1.000
_cell.length_b   1.000
_cell.length_c   1.000
_cell.angle_alpha   90.00
_cell.angle_beta   90.00
_cell.angle_gamma   90.00
#
_symmetry.space_group_name_H-M   'P 1'
#
loop_
_entity.id
_entity.type
_entity.pdbx_description
1 polymer ?
#
loop_
_entity_poly.entity_id
_entity_poly.type
_entity_poly.pdbx_seq_one_letter_code
_entity_poly.pdbx_strand_id
1 'polypeptide(L)'
;MKTFTFVLLALFGSALFYMTADFPPVGDPLSPPSKQVSPYYLKHSIRDTHTPNVVSAVLGDYRGFDTMLETAVVLAGGIAIL
;
A
#
# COMPACT_ATOMS: atom_id res chain seq x y z
N MET A 1 3.20 -21.34 28.26
CA MET A 1 3.27 -20.02 27.59
C MET A 1 3.28 -20.14 26.06
N LYS A 2 4.18 -20.94 25.44
CA LYS A 2 4.24 -21.10 23.96
C LYS A 2 2.92 -21.59 23.31
N THR A 3 2.25 -22.56 23.92
CA THR A 3 0.95 -23.08 23.42
C THR A 3 -0.13 -22.01 23.39
N PHE A 4 -0.18 -21.14 24.40
CA PHE A 4 -1.10 -20.01 24.44
C PHE A 4 -0.81 -19.01 23.32
N THR A 5 0.47 -18.73 23.04
CA THR A 5 0.88 -17.90 21.89
C THR A 5 0.43 -18.51 20.56
N PHE A 6 0.58 -19.83 20.37
CA PHE A 6 0.12 -20.48 19.13
C PHE A 6 -1.39 -20.41 18.96
N VAL A 7 -2.15 -20.59 20.04
CA VAL A 7 -3.61 -20.43 20.01
C VAL A 7 -3.99 -19.00 19.63
N LEU A 8 -3.34 -18.00 20.21
CA LEU A 8 -3.57 -16.59 19.85
C LEU A 8 -3.23 -16.28 18.39
N LEU A 9 -2.10 -16.78 17.87
CA LEU A 9 -1.71 -16.60 16.47
C LEU A 9 -2.71 -17.27 15.52
N ALA A 10 -3.19 -18.47 15.86
CA ALA A 10 -4.20 -19.16 15.06
C ALA A 10 -5.52 -18.37 15.02
N LEU A 11 -5.96 -17.84 16.17
CA LEU A 11 -7.15 -16.99 16.25
C LEU A 11 -6.98 -15.72 15.41
N PHE A 12 -5.86 -15.00 15.58
CA PHE A 12 -5.58 -13.80 14.81
C PHE A 12 -5.50 -14.07 13.30
N GLY A 13 -4.79 -15.12 12.90
CA GLY A 13 -4.72 -15.54 11.49
C GLY A 13 -6.11 -15.86 10.92
N SER A 14 -6.93 -16.60 11.67
CA SER A 14 -8.31 -16.91 11.24
C SER A 14 -9.16 -15.66 11.07
N ALA A 15 -9.01 -14.66 11.95
CA ALA A 15 -9.69 -13.38 11.83
C ALA A 15 -9.26 -12.62 10.56
N LEU A 16 -7.95 -12.59 10.26
CA LEU A 16 -7.46 -11.98 9.02
C LEU A 16 -8.04 -12.66 7.78
N PHE A 17 -8.07 -14.00 7.74
CA PHE A 17 -8.69 -14.74 6.64
C PHE A 17 -10.18 -14.42 6.51
N TYR A 18 -10.92 -14.40 7.62
CA TYR A 18 -12.34 -14.03 7.61
C TYR A 18 -12.58 -12.64 6.98
N MET A 19 -11.76 -11.64 7.31
CA MET A 19 -11.89 -10.29 6.75
C MET A 19 -11.62 -10.21 5.25
N THR A 20 -10.87 -11.17 4.67
CA THR A 20 -10.65 -11.17 3.21
C THR A 20 -11.94 -11.45 2.41
N ALA A 21 -12.99 -11.99 3.04
CA ALA A 21 -14.28 -12.20 2.38
C ALA A 21 -14.96 -10.89 1.95
N ASP A 22 -14.64 -9.75 2.57
CA ASP A 22 -15.18 -8.44 2.23
C ASP A 22 -14.42 -7.75 1.07
N PHE A 23 -13.37 -8.37 0.54
CA PHE A 23 -12.60 -7.77 -0.54
C PHE A 23 -13.38 -7.82 -1.87
N PRO A 24 -13.28 -6.77 -2.71
CA PRO A 24 -13.83 -6.82 -4.06
C PRO A 24 -13.25 -8.01 -4.84
N PRO A 25 -14.03 -8.62 -5.75
CA PRO A 25 -13.51 -9.65 -6.64
C PRO A 25 -12.29 -9.15 -7.40
N VAL A 26 -11.31 -10.03 -7.61
CA VAL A 26 -10.11 -9.69 -8.38
C VAL A 26 -10.53 -9.23 -9.79
N GLY A 27 -10.08 -8.05 -10.19
CA GLY A 27 -10.40 -7.47 -11.49
C GLY A 27 -11.75 -6.76 -11.56
N ASP A 28 -12.45 -6.55 -10.45
CA ASP A 28 -13.71 -5.79 -10.43
C ASP A 28 -13.48 -4.33 -10.89
N PRO A 29 -14.04 -3.91 -12.05
CA PRO A 29 -13.93 -2.54 -12.54
C PRO A 29 -14.70 -1.54 -11.66
N LEU A 30 -15.62 -2.04 -10.83
CA LEU A 30 -16.39 -1.24 -9.88
C LEU A 30 -15.74 -1.17 -8.50
N SER A 31 -14.56 -1.75 -8.31
CA SER A 31 -13.80 -1.60 -7.07
C SER A 31 -13.44 -0.11 -6.83
N PRO A 32 -13.38 0.35 -5.57
CA PRO A 32 -13.16 1.77 -5.27
C PRO A 32 -11.92 2.38 -5.94
N PRO A 33 -10.74 1.71 -5.98
CA PRO A 33 -9.57 2.24 -6.67
C PRO A 33 -9.77 2.38 -8.19
N SER A 34 -10.41 1.37 -8.81
CA SER A 34 -10.66 1.33 -10.26
C SER A 34 -11.67 2.35 -10.76
N LYS A 35 -12.58 2.82 -9.89
CA LYS A 35 -13.61 3.80 -10.26
C LYS A 35 -13.08 5.22 -10.45
N GLN A 36 -12.15 5.65 -9.60
CA GLN A 36 -11.77 7.06 -9.52
C GLN A 36 -10.27 7.27 -9.55
N VAL A 37 -9.54 6.62 -8.65
CA VAL A 37 -8.12 6.92 -8.40
C VAL A 37 -7.25 6.45 -9.57
N SER A 38 -7.37 5.18 -9.97
CA SER A 38 -6.57 4.63 -11.07
C SER A 38 -6.83 5.34 -12.41
N PRO A 39 -8.09 5.57 -12.84
CA PRO A 39 -8.36 6.32 -14.06
C PRO A 39 -7.81 7.75 -14.04
N TYR A 40 -7.81 8.42 -12.89
CA TYR A 40 -7.27 9.77 -12.77
C TYR A 40 -5.76 9.77 -13.01
N TYR A 41 -4.99 8.96 -12.28
CA TYR A 41 -3.55 8.88 -12.44
C TYR A 41 -3.14 8.47 -13.85
N LEU A 42 -3.82 7.48 -14.45
CA LEU A 42 -3.52 7.03 -15.81
C LEU A 42 -3.75 8.11 -16.87
N LYS A 43 -4.71 9.00 -16.68
CA LYS A 43 -5.05 10.06 -17.64
C LYS A 43 -4.28 11.36 -17.43
N HIS A 44 -3.87 11.65 -16.20
CA HIS A 44 -3.35 12.98 -15.84
C HIS A 44 -1.88 13.00 -15.41
N SER A 45 -1.24 11.86 -15.10
CA SER A 45 0.12 11.85 -14.56
C SER A 45 1.14 12.61 -15.41
N ILE A 46 1.10 12.45 -16.73
CA ILE A 46 1.99 13.16 -17.65
C ILE A 46 1.81 14.67 -17.54
N ARG A 47 0.56 15.13 -17.49
CA ARG A 47 0.22 16.55 -17.45
C ARG A 47 0.58 17.16 -16.10
N ASP A 48 0.29 16.44 -15.02
CA ASP A 48 0.41 16.96 -13.67
C ASP A 48 1.88 16.95 -13.19
N THR A 49 2.64 15.92 -13.58
CA THR A 49 3.97 15.68 -13.01
C THR A 49 5.10 15.62 -14.04
N HIS A 50 4.78 15.69 -15.33
CA HIS A 50 5.75 15.59 -16.44
C HIS A 50 6.58 14.30 -16.43
N THR A 51 6.13 13.27 -15.71
CA THR A 51 6.82 11.99 -15.58
C THR A 51 6.12 10.91 -16.41
N PRO A 52 6.80 10.28 -17.38
CA PRO A 52 6.18 9.29 -18.28
C PRO A 52 5.74 8.00 -17.57
N ASN A 53 6.37 7.67 -16.45
CA ASN A 53 6.04 6.49 -15.67
C ASN A 53 5.00 6.84 -14.58
N VAL A 54 3.78 6.31 -14.74
CA VAL A 54 2.68 6.54 -13.78
C VAL A 54 3.01 6.06 -12.37
N VAL A 55 3.77 4.97 -12.20
CA VAL A 55 4.15 4.45 -10.88
C VAL A 55 5.10 5.41 -10.20
N SER A 56 6.11 5.90 -10.92
CA SER A 56 7.04 6.92 -10.40
C SER A 56 6.31 8.22 -10.08
N ALA A 57 5.37 8.65 -10.91
CA ALA A 57 4.55 9.84 -10.64
C ALA A 57 3.68 9.67 -9.37
N VAL A 58 3.11 8.48 -9.15
CA VAL A 58 2.33 8.21 -7.94
C VAL A 58 3.21 8.21 -6.70
N LEU A 59 4.35 7.50 -6.72
CA LEU A 59 5.22 7.40 -5.54
C LEU A 59 5.97 8.71 -5.24
N GLY A 60 6.45 9.40 -6.28
CA GLY A 60 7.26 10.61 -6.14
C GLY A 60 6.44 11.89 -5.94
N ASP A 61 5.34 12.04 -6.67
CA ASP A 61 4.59 13.30 -6.71
C ASP A 61 3.26 13.20 -5.93
N TYR A 62 2.33 12.34 -6.35
CA TYR A 62 0.99 12.29 -5.74
C TYR A 62 1.00 11.77 -4.30
N ARG A 63 1.84 10.78 -4.01
CA ARG A 63 2.00 10.13 -2.69
C ARG A 63 3.43 10.27 -2.16
N GLY A 64 4.10 11.37 -2.53
CA GLY A 64 5.48 11.66 -2.13
C GLY A 64 5.74 11.61 -0.62
N PHE A 65 4.74 11.92 0.20
CA PHE A 65 4.86 11.83 1.66
C PHE A 65 5.08 10.39 2.16
N ASP A 66 4.46 9.40 1.53
CA ASP A 66 4.65 8.00 1.90
C ASP A 66 6.11 7.60 1.64
N THR A 67 6.64 7.92 0.46
CA THR A 67 8.04 7.64 0.12
C THR A 67 9.03 8.48 0.90
N MET A 68 8.73 9.75 1.23
CA MET A 68 9.57 10.56 2.12
C MET A 68 9.72 9.87 3.47
N LEU A 69 8.64 9.36 4.06
CA LEU A 69 8.70 8.66 5.33
C LEU A 69 9.36 7.27 5.20
N GLU A 70 9.18 6.56 4.08
CA GLU A 70 9.96 5.34 3.78
C GLU A 70 11.46 5.64 3.82
N THR A 71 11.93 6.72 3.20
CA THR A 71 13.35 7.12 3.24
C THR A 71 13.81 7.49 4.65
N ALA A 72 12.95 8.14 5.45
CA ALA A 72 13.25 8.47 6.83
C ALA A 72 13.39 7.21 7.70
N VAL A 73 12.57 6.19 7.48
CA VAL A 73 12.67 4.89 8.18
C VAL A 73 13.97 4.18 7.83
N VAL A 74 14.36 4.16 6.55
CA VAL A 74 15.64 3.57 6.13
C VAL A 74 16.82 4.33 6.72
N LEU A 75 16.78 5.67 6.72
CA LEU A 75 17.80 6.51 7.34
C LEU A 75 17.92 6.24 8.84
N ALA A 76 16.79 6.19 9.56
CA ALA A 76 16.77 5.90 10.99
C ALA A 76 17.35 4.51 11.29
N GLY A 77 17.02 3.50 10.47
CA GLY A 77 17.61 2.17 10.56
C GLY A 77 19.13 2.19 10.34
N GLY A 78 19.60 2.95 9.35
CA GLY A 78 21.04 3.14 9.09
C GLY A 78 21.76 3.80 10.26
N ILE A 79 21.19 4.87 10.82
CA ILE A 79 21.74 5.57 12.00
C ILE A 79 21.76 4.65 13.22
N ALA A 80 20.72 3.84 13.45
CA ALA A 80 20.63 2.96 14.61
C ALA A 80 21.66 1.82 14.61
N ILE A 81 22.24 1.48 13.45
CA ILE A 81 23.25 0.43 13.31
C ILE A 81 24.69 0.97 13.48
N LEU A 82 24.91 2.27 13.24
CA LEU A 82 26.20 2.95 13.45
C LEU A 82 26.54 3.08 14.94
#